data_AF-I3IJT4-F1
#
_entry.id   AF-I3IJT4-F1
#
_cell.length_a   1.000
_cell.length_b   1.000
_cell.length_c   1.000
_cell.angle_alpha   90.00
_cell.angle_beta   90.00
_cell.angle_gamma   90.00
#
_symmetry.space_group_name_H-M   'P 1'
#
loop_
_entity.id
_entity.type
_entity.pdbx_description
1 polymer ?
#
loop_
_entity_poly.entity_id
_entity_poly.type
_entity_poly.pdbx_seq_one_letter_code
_entity_poly.pdbx_strand_id
1 'polypeptide(L)'
;MTEPMITCPKCQTDIKLTESLAAPMIESARREYERRLAQKDADIARRELLLRKQEEALSKEKEAIDNQVAEKLRQERARIAAEESRKAKLALTTDLEQKTREIASLQEILKQRDGKLAEAQKTQAEVMKKQRELDDAKREFDLTVEKRIQEGLAAVREQAHKEAGEQLKLKVLEKEHTIAAMQKQIEELKRKAEQGSQQLQGEVQALEIEALLSAKFSHDIIEPVPKGEHGGDVLHRVTSIPGQCCGTILWESKRTKNWSDGWLSKLREDQRAAKAEIAVIVSQTLPKGVETFELIDGVWVTHPRAALPVAVTLRHTLIEVASARQATDGQQTKMEMVYQYLTGPRFRQRVQAIVEAFSSMQEDLDKEKKVITKQWAKREEQIDRVMQATVGMYGDLQGIAGKTLQEIEGLGLQALESPGNSADEMKL
;
A
#
# COMPACT_ATOMS: atom_id res chain seq x y z
N MET A 1 117.69 8.56 12.44
CA MET A 1 117.31 8.04 11.11
C MET A 1 118.38 7.05 10.70
N THR A 2 118.06 5.76 10.73
CA THR A 2 118.93 4.70 10.24
C THR A 2 118.88 4.71 8.71
N GLU A 3 119.93 5.20 8.07
CA GLU A 3 120.06 5.16 6.61
C GLU A 3 120.10 3.69 6.16
N PRO A 4 119.17 3.24 5.30
CA PRO A 4 119.17 1.86 4.83
C PRO A 4 120.45 1.59 4.01
N MET A 5 121.16 0.51 4.34
CA MET A 5 122.34 0.05 3.60
C MET A 5 121.96 -1.15 2.75
N ILE A 6 122.37 -1.15 1.48
CA ILE A 6 122.24 -2.31 0.60
C ILE A 6 123.64 -2.88 0.36
N THR A 7 123.80 -4.17 0.58
CA THR A 7 125.06 -4.88 0.34
C THR A 7 125.16 -5.26 -1.13
N CYS A 8 126.25 -4.88 -1.80
CA CYS A 8 126.44 -5.24 -3.21
C CYS A 8 126.66 -6.76 -3.36
N PRO A 9 125.83 -7.48 -4.14
CA PRO A 9 125.95 -8.93 -4.28
C PRO A 9 127.22 -9.38 -5.04
N LYS A 10 127.98 -8.46 -5.63
CA LYS A 10 129.18 -8.76 -6.45
C LYS A 10 130.51 -8.50 -5.74
N CYS A 11 130.58 -7.53 -4.84
CA CYS A 11 131.82 -7.16 -4.12
C CYS A 11 131.65 -6.99 -2.61
N GLN A 12 130.47 -7.30 -2.06
CA GLN A 12 130.13 -7.25 -0.62
C GLN A 12 130.36 -5.90 0.07
N THR A 13 130.57 -4.82 -0.67
CA THR A 13 130.67 -3.47 -0.12
C THR A 13 129.29 -2.97 0.30
N ASP A 14 129.21 -2.41 1.51
CA ASP A 14 128.00 -1.77 2.03
C ASP A 14 127.81 -0.39 1.37
N ILE A 15 126.75 -0.28 0.56
CA ILE A 15 126.39 0.97 -0.10
C ILE A 15 125.34 1.67 0.76
N LYS A 16 125.70 2.84 1.30
CA LYS A 16 124.75 3.71 1.98
C LYS A 16 123.82 4.33 0.94
N LEU A 17 122.51 4.11 1.07
CA LEU A 17 121.51 4.86 0.33
C LEU A 17 121.48 6.29 0.87
N THR A 18 122.43 7.12 0.42
CA THR A 18 122.41 8.54 0.72
C THR A 18 121.23 9.19 0.00
N GLU A 19 120.73 10.30 0.55
CA GLU A 19 119.62 11.08 -0.01
C GLU A 19 119.82 11.42 -1.51
N SER A 20 121.07 11.51 -1.95
CA SER A 20 121.48 11.71 -3.34
C SER A 20 121.15 10.57 -4.31
N LEU A 21 121.03 9.32 -3.86
CA LEU A 21 120.71 8.15 -4.70
C LEU A 21 119.20 7.85 -4.71
N ALA A 22 118.50 8.11 -3.60
CA ALA A 22 117.07 7.85 -3.47
C ALA A 22 116.20 9.00 -4.05
N ALA A 23 116.66 10.25 -3.98
CA ALA A 23 115.92 11.42 -4.46
C ALA A 23 115.43 11.31 -5.92
N PRO A 24 116.26 10.93 -6.91
CA PRO A 24 115.80 10.82 -8.31
C PRO A 24 114.78 9.69 -8.53
N MET A 25 114.85 8.59 -7.75
CA MET A 25 113.87 7.50 -7.83
C MET A 25 112.53 7.86 -7.17
N ILE A 26 112.57 8.62 -6.07
CA ILE A 26 111.35 9.12 -5.42
C ILE A 26 110.68 10.18 -6.30
N GLU A 27 111.47 11.05 -6.94
CA GLU A 27 110.95 12.07 -7.86
C GLU A 27 110.35 11.46 -9.13
N SER A 28 110.98 10.43 -9.72
CA SER A 28 110.40 9.72 -10.87
C SER A 28 109.09 8.99 -10.49
N ALA A 29 109.05 8.32 -9.34
CA ALA A 29 107.84 7.70 -8.83
C ALA A 29 106.73 8.73 -8.58
N ARG A 30 107.04 9.89 -7.96
CA ARG A 30 106.08 10.99 -7.76
C ARG A 30 105.50 11.47 -9.08
N ARG A 31 106.33 11.72 -10.09
CA ARG A 31 105.88 12.14 -11.43
C ARG A 31 104.99 11.10 -12.11
N GLU A 32 105.28 9.81 -11.96
CA GLU A 32 104.42 8.73 -12.48
C GLU A 32 103.08 8.66 -11.75
N TYR A 33 103.07 8.79 -10.42
CA TYR A 33 101.84 8.84 -9.63
C TYR A 33 100.98 10.06 -9.96
N GLU A 34 101.59 11.25 -10.07
CA GLU A 34 100.91 12.48 -10.49
C GLU A 34 100.29 12.33 -11.88
N ARG A 35 101.00 11.72 -12.84
CA ARG A 35 100.44 11.41 -14.18
C ARG A 35 99.27 10.44 -14.10
N ARG A 36 99.36 9.38 -13.30
CA ARG A 36 98.27 8.40 -13.14
C ARG A 36 97.05 9.01 -12.44
N LEU A 37 97.27 9.88 -11.44
CA LEU A 37 96.20 10.63 -10.78
C LEU A 37 95.52 11.58 -11.78
N ALA A 38 96.29 12.39 -12.51
CA ALA A 38 95.75 13.29 -13.51
C ALA A 38 94.98 12.55 -14.63
N GLN A 39 95.44 11.36 -15.04
CA GLN A 39 94.71 10.52 -16.00
C GLN A 39 93.39 10.01 -15.41
N LYS A 40 93.39 9.50 -14.17
CA LYS A 40 92.18 9.04 -13.49
C LYS A 40 91.18 10.18 -13.27
N ASP A 41 91.64 11.35 -12.85
CA ASP A 41 90.80 12.53 -12.65
C ASP A 41 90.18 12.98 -13.97
N ALA A 42 90.95 12.95 -15.07
CA ALA A 42 90.42 13.23 -16.41
C ALA A 42 89.38 12.19 -16.88
N ASP A 43 89.58 10.91 -16.57
CA ASP A 43 88.62 9.85 -16.90
C ASP A 43 87.33 9.93 -16.07
N ILE A 44 87.44 10.27 -14.78
CA ILE A 44 86.29 10.51 -13.90
C ILE A 44 85.51 11.73 -14.39
N ALA A 45 86.18 12.84 -14.69
CA ALA A 45 85.53 14.04 -15.22
C ALA A 45 84.80 13.77 -16.54
N ARG A 46 85.36 12.94 -17.43
CA ARG A 46 84.68 12.51 -18.67
C ARG A 46 83.44 11.67 -18.38
N ARG A 47 83.50 10.73 -17.43
CA ARG A 47 82.36 9.89 -17.06
C ARG A 47 81.25 10.72 -16.41
N GLU A 48 81.59 11.64 -15.51
CA GLU A 48 80.62 12.54 -14.88
C GLU A 48 79.93 13.43 -15.92
N LEU A 49 80.69 13.97 -16.88
CA LEU A 49 80.10 14.77 -17.98
C LEU A 49 79.14 13.93 -18.84
N LEU A 50 79.50 12.68 -19.13
CA LEU A 50 78.66 11.78 -19.93
C LEU A 50 77.39 11.39 -19.17
N LEU A 51 77.49 11.08 -17.88
CA LEU A 51 76.34 10.80 -17.02
C LEU A 51 75.40 12.01 -16.92
N ARG A 52 75.93 13.22 -16.71
CA ARG A 52 75.11 14.45 -16.70
C ARG A 52 74.37 14.66 -18.02
N LYS A 53 75.03 14.42 -19.17
CA LYS A 53 74.37 14.48 -20.48
C LYS A 53 73.27 13.44 -20.63
N GLN A 54 73.47 12.23 -20.10
CA GLN A 54 72.45 11.18 -20.11
C GLN A 54 71.27 11.53 -19.19
N GLU A 55 71.52 12.05 -17.99
CA GLU A 55 70.48 12.51 -17.06
C GLU A 55 69.65 13.65 -17.68
N GLU A 56 70.29 14.63 -18.33
CA GLU A 56 69.60 15.71 -19.04
C GLU A 56 68.76 15.18 -20.22
N ALA A 57 69.29 14.22 -20.99
CA ALA A 57 68.55 13.60 -22.08
C ALA A 57 67.33 12.82 -21.58
N LEU A 58 67.51 12.01 -20.53
CA LEU A 58 66.42 11.26 -19.89
C LEU A 58 65.37 12.18 -19.26
N SER A 59 65.77 13.32 -18.68
CA SER A 59 64.82 14.32 -18.16
C SER A 59 63.97 14.89 -19.28
N LYS A 60 64.59 15.27 -20.41
CA LYS A 60 63.86 15.79 -21.58
C LYS A 60 62.93 14.74 -22.20
N GLU A 61 63.34 13.49 -22.27
CA GLU A 61 62.48 12.40 -22.76
C GLU A 61 61.29 12.16 -21.82
N LYS A 62 61.51 12.17 -20.50
CA LYS A 62 60.42 12.06 -19.51
C LYS A 62 59.42 13.21 -19.65
N GLU A 63 59.90 14.45 -19.73
CA GLU A 63 59.03 15.61 -19.95
C GLU A 63 58.25 15.52 -21.27
N ALA A 64 58.87 15.03 -22.34
CA ALA A 64 58.20 14.82 -23.61
C ALA A 64 57.08 13.74 -23.51
N ILE A 65 57.35 12.64 -22.81
CA ILE A 65 56.37 11.58 -22.57
C ILE A 65 55.23 12.09 -21.70
N ASP A 66 55.53 12.79 -20.60
CA ASP A 66 54.52 13.35 -19.69
C ASP A 66 53.59 14.32 -20.43
N ASN A 67 54.15 15.17 -21.30
CA ASN A 67 53.36 16.07 -22.15
C ASN A 67 52.48 15.31 -23.15
N GLN A 68 52.99 14.26 -23.80
CA GLN A 68 52.19 13.43 -24.70
C GLN A 68 51.05 12.69 -23.98
N VAL A 69 51.32 12.18 -22.78
CA VAL A 69 50.33 11.49 -21.94
C VAL A 69 49.27 12.48 -21.46
N ALA A 70 49.67 13.68 -21.01
CA ALA A 70 48.75 14.74 -20.60
C ALA A 70 47.82 15.17 -21.74
N GLU A 71 48.35 15.32 -22.96
CA GLU A 71 47.55 15.69 -24.13
C GLU A 71 46.56 14.59 -24.53
N LYS A 72 46.99 13.32 -24.57
CA LYS A 72 46.09 12.17 -24.82
C LYS A 72 44.99 12.05 -23.76
N LEU A 73 45.34 12.21 -22.48
CA LEU A 73 44.38 12.21 -21.38
C LEU A 73 43.37 13.35 -21.52
N ARG A 74 43.81 14.54 -21.95
CA ARG A 74 42.94 15.69 -22.17
C ARG A 74 41.94 15.43 -23.30
N GLN A 75 42.41 14.87 -24.41
CA GLN A 75 41.57 14.50 -25.56
C GLN A 75 40.54 13.44 -25.18
N GLU A 76 40.96 12.38 -24.48
CA GLU A 76 40.04 11.30 -24.08
C GLU A 76 39.02 11.77 -23.05
N ARG A 77 39.42 12.60 -22.08
CA ARG A 77 38.48 13.23 -21.13
C ARG A 77 37.46 14.12 -21.84
N ALA A 78 37.89 14.90 -22.83
CA ALA A 78 36.98 15.74 -23.61
C ALA A 78 35.99 14.89 -24.42
N ARG A 79 36.45 13.78 -25.01
CA ARG A 79 35.61 12.83 -25.73
C ARG A 79 34.58 12.16 -24.82
N ILE A 80 35.00 11.64 -23.66
CA ILE A 80 34.11 11.03 -22.69
C ILE A 80 33.07 12.04 -22.20
N ALA A 81 33.47 13.27 -21.89
CA ALA A 81 32.54 14.31 -21.47
C ALA A 81 31.50 14.65 -22.56
N ALA A 82 31.91 14.67 -23.84
CA ALA A 82 31.01 14.91 -24.96
C ALA A 82 30.03 13.75 -25.18
N GLU A 83 30.50 12.50 -25.12
CA GLU A 83 29.67 11.30 -25.24
C GLU A 83 28.65 11.19 -24.10
N GLU A 84 29.07 11.43 -22.86
CA GLU A 84 28.18 11.42 -21.70
C GLU A 84 27.16 12.57 -21.76
N SER A 85 27.57 13.77 -22.18
CA SER A 85 26.62 14.87 -22.41
C SER A 85 25.58 14.52 -23.49
N ARG A 86 26.00 13.84 -24.57
CA ARG A 86 25.09 13.40 -25.64
C ARG A 86 24.12 12.33 -25.15
N LYS A 87 24.60 11.32 -24.40
CA LYS A 87 23.75 10.27 -23.81
C LYS A 87 22.77 10.87 -22.80
N ALA A 88 23.22 11.77 -21.93
CA ALA A 88 22.36 12.45 -20.97
C ALA A 88 21.26 13.26 -21.66
N LYS A 89 21.59 14.00 -22.72
CA LYS A 89 20.59 14.72 -23.53
C LYS A 89 19.59 13.78 -24.19
N LEU A 90 20.06 12.68 -24.78
CA LEU A 90 19.17 11.70 -25.42
C LEU A 90 18.21 11.06 -24.41
N ALA A 91 18.73 10.62 -23.25
CA ALA A 91 17.94 10.04 -22.18
C ALA A 91 16.88 11.04 -21.65
N LEU A 92 17.26 12.30 -21.47
CA LEU A 92 16.34 13.36 -21.05
C LEU A 92 15.25 13.62 -22.10
N THR A 93 15.60 13.65 -23.40
CA THR A 93 14.61 13.82 -24.46
C THR A 93 13.63 12.65 -24.50
N THR A 94 14.12 11.40 -24.37
CA THR A 94 13.24 10.23 -24.34
C THR A 94 12.30 10.22 -23.13
N ASP A 95 12.79 10.63 -21.95
CA ASP A 95 11.96 10.72 -20.74
C ASP A 95 10.91 11.84 -20.88
N LEU A 96 11.28 13.00 -21.42
CA LEU A 96 10.34 14.09 -21.70
C LEU A 96 9.27 13.70 -22.73
N GLU A 97 9.64 12.99 -23.80
CA GLU A 97 8.68 12.47 -24.78
C GLU A 97 7.72 11.45 -24.15
N GLN A 98 8.23 10.55 -23.30
CA GLN A 98 7.40 9.59 -22.57
C GLN A 98 6.44 10.30 -21.61
N LYS A 99 6.92 11.26 -20.82
CA LYS A 99 6.10 12.07 -19.91
C LYS A 99 5.04 12.86 -20.66
N THR A 100 5.37 13.41 -21.82
CA THR A 100 4.41 14.15 -22.66
C THR A 100 3.29 13.22 -23.17
N ARG A 101 3.63 11.99 -23.58
CA ARG A 101 2.63 10.98 -23.98
C ARG A 101 1.76 10.53 -22.81
N GLU A 102 2.34 10.32 -21.62
CA GLU A 102 1.61 10.00 -20.39
C GLU A 102 0.61 11.12 -20.04
N ILE A 103 1.04 12.39 -20.09
CA ILE A 103 0.17 13.55 -19.82
C ILE A 103 -0.97 13.63 -20.85
N ALA A 104 -0.68 13.45 -22.14
CA ALA A 104 -1.71 13.47 -23.18
C ALA A 104 -2.73 12.34 -22.98
N SER A 105 -2.28 11.13 -22.62
CA SER A 105 -3.17 9.99 -22.32
C SER A 105 -4.04 10.27 -21.09
N LEU A 106 -3.47 10.83 -20.03
CA LEU A 106 -4.21 11.20 -18.81
C LEU A 106 -5.25 12.29 -19.09
N GLN A 107 -4.92 13.28 -19.91
CA GLN A 107 -5.86 14.33 -20.32
C GLN A 107 -7.04 13.75 -21.12
N GLU A 108 -6.79 12.79 -22.01
CA GLU A 108 -7.86 12.13 -22.76
C GLU A 108 -8.76 11.29 -21.83
N ILE A 109 -8.17 10.57 -20.87
CA ILE A 109 -8.94 9.83 -19.85
C ILE A 109 -9.81 10.78 -19.01
N LEU A 110 -9.26 11.92 -18.58
CA LEU A 110 -10.02 12.94 -17.84
C LEU A 110 -11.19 13.47 -18.67
N LYS A 111 -10.94 13.83 -19.94
CA LYS A 111 -11.99 14.31 -20.85
C LYS A 111 -13.11 13.28 -21.04
N GLN A 112 -12.76 12.00 -21.17
CA GLN A 112 -13.75 10.92 -21.25
C GLN A 112 -14.53 10.74 -19.95
N ARG A 113 -13.89 10.89 -18.79
CA ARG A 113 -14.57 10.81 -17.50
C ARG A 113 -15.49 11.99 -17.25
N ASP A 114 -15.07 13.20 -17.61
CA ASP A 114 -15.90 14.40 -17.50
C ASP A 114 -17.14 14.28 -18.41
N GLY A 115 -16.98 13.75 -19.63
CA GLY A 115 -18.10 13.44 -20.52
C GLY A 115 -19.09 12.45 -19.91
N LYS A 116 -18.61 11.33 -19.35
CA LYS A 116 -19.47 10.34 -18.67
C LYS A 116 -20.14 10.91 -17.42
N LEU A 117 -19.46 11.78 -16.68
CA LEU A 117 -20.00 12.41 -15.48
C LEU A 117 -21.11 13.41 -15.85
N ALA A 118 -20.92 14.20 -16.91
CA ALA A 118 -21.96 15.09 -17.43
C ALA A 118 -23.18 14.31 -17.95
N GLU A 119 -22.97 13.19 -18.64
CA GLU A 119 -24.05 12.32 -19.10
C GLU A 119 -24.83 11.71 -17.91
N ALA A 120 -24.13 11.19 -16.90
CA ALA A 120 -24.75 10.65 -15.70
C ALA A 120 -25.55 11.72 -14.93
N GLN A 121 -25.02 12.94 -14.79
CA GLN A 121 -25.73 14.06 -14.18
C GLN A 121 -27.01 14.43 -14.96
N LYS A 122 -26.95 14.43 -16.30
CA LYS A 122 -28.11 14.68 -17.15
C LYS A 122 -29.18 13.60 -16.97
N THR A 123 -28.79 12.32 -16.98
CA THR A 123 -29.72 11.21 -16.74
C THR A 123 -30.35 11.29 -15.35
N GLN A 124 -29.57 11.63 -14.31
CA GLN A 124 -30.09 11.80 -12.96
C GLN A 124 -31.11 12.94 -12.87
N ALA A 125 -30.85 14.07 -13.53
CA ALA A 125 -31.77 15.20 -13.60
C ALA A 125 -33.07 14.82 -14.34
N GLU A 126 -32.98 14.07 -15.44
CA GLU A 126 -34.15 13.57 -16.18
C GLU A 126 -35.00 12.61 -15.34
N VAL A 127 -34.37 11.68 -14.60
CA VAL A 127 -35.06 10.76 -13.68
C VAL A 127 -35.77 11.54 -12.57
N MET A 128 -35.10 12.52 -11.96
CA MET A 128 -35.73 13.38 -10.94
C MET A 128 -36.92 14.17 -11.50
N LYS A 129 -36.83 14.66 -12.74
CA LYS A 129 -37.93 15.38 -13.39
C LYS A 129 -39.12 14.45 -13.63
N LYS A 130 -38.88 13.28 -14.22
CA LYS A 130 -39.93 12.25 -14.43
C LYS A 130 -40.58 11.80 -13.12
N GLN A 131 -39.79 11.67 -12.04
CA GLN A 131 -40.31 11.31 -10.72
C GLN A 131 -41.29 12.38 -10.20
N ARG A 132 -40.93 13.67 -10.31
CA ARG A 132 -41.84 14.77 -9.92
C ARG A 132 -43.12 14.79 -10.74
N GLU A 133 -43.01 14.63 -12.06
CA GLU A 133 -44.18 14.56 -12.97
C GLU A 133 -45.11 13.39 -12.61
N LEU A 134 -44.56 12.21 -12.27
CA LEU A 134 -45.35 11.06 -11.82
C LEU A 134 -46.03 11.30 -10.46
N ASP A 135 -45.34 11.94 -9.52
CA ASP A 135 -45.90 12.22 -8.20
C ASP A 135 -47.01 13.29 -8.26
N ASP A 136 -46.86 14.30 -9.12
CA ASP A 136 -47.91 15.30 -9.37
C ASP A 136 -49.12 14.68 -10.08
N ALA A 137 -48.90 13.83 -11.08
CA ALA A 137 -49.98 13.11 -11.77
C ALA A 137 -50.75 12.17 -10.82
N LYS A 138 -50.06 11.51 -9.87
CA LYS A 138 -50.71 10.71 -8.82
C LYS A 138 -51.59 11.57 -7.92
N ARG A 139 -51.09 12.73 -7.48
CA ARG A 139 -51.88 13.66 -6.64
C ARG A 139 -53.12 14.16 -7.36
N GLU A 140 -53.00 14.52 -8.63
CA GLU A 140 -54.15 14.95 -9.45
C GLU A 140 -55.15 13.82 -9.65
N PHE A 141 -54.67 12.60 -9.89
CA PHE A 141 -55.51 11.40 -9.98
C PHE A 141 -56.26 11.13 -8.66
N ASP A 142 -55.56 11.16 -7.52
CA ASP A 142 -56.16 10.97 -6.20
C ASP A 142 -57.22 12.04 -5.90
N LEU A 143 -56.95 13.31 -6.22
CA LEU A 143 -57.92 14.41 -6.12
C LEU A 143 -59.15 14.22 -7.02
N THR A 144 -58.95 13.68 -8.22
CA THR A 144 -60.03 13.40 -9.17
C THR A 144 -60.89 12.24 -8.69
N VAL A 145 -60.27 11.20 -8.13
CA VAL A 145 -60.96 10.07 -7.50
C VAL A 145 -61.76 10.55 -6.29
N GLU A 146 -61.18 11.39 -5.44
CA GLU A 146 -61.85 11.93 -4.26
C GLU A 146 -63.04 12.83 -4.63
N LYS A 147 -62.90 13.67 -5.66
CA LYS A 147 -64.02 14.44 -6.23
C LYS A 147 -65.12 13.54 -6.79
N ARG A 148 -64.78 12.49 -7.53
CA ARG A 148 -65.76 11.50 -8.04
C ARG A 148 -66.49 10.78 -6.92
N ILE A 149 -65.79 10.44 -5.83
CA ILE A 149 -66.40 9.81 -4.66
C ILE A 149 -67.35 10.80 -3.96
N GLN A 150 -66.96 12.07 -3.83
CA GLN A 150 -67.84 13.11 -3.25
C GLN A 150 -69.06 13.40 -4.12
N GLU A 151 -68.91 13.50 -5.44
CA GLU A 151 -70.03 13.67 -6.39
C GLU A 151 -70.96 12.45 -6.38
N GLY A 152 -70.41 11.24 -6.31
CA GLY A 152 -71.18 10.01 -6.12
C GLY A 152 -71.94 9.97 -4.78
N LEU A 153 -71.33 10.47 -3.69
CA LEU A 153 -71.97 10.59 -2.38
C LEU A 153 -73.05 11.67 -2.33
N ALA A 154 -72.91 12.76 -3.08
CA ALA A 154 -73.93 13.80 -3.20
C ALA A 154 -75.16 13.29 -3.98
N ALA A 155 -74.94 12.58 -5.09
CA ALA A 155 -76.02 11.95 -5.86
C ALA A 155 -76.79 10.88 -5.04
N VAL A 156 -76.09 10.11 -4.20
CA VAL A 156 -76.70 9.13 -3.29
C VAL A 156 -77.45 9.81 -2.12
N ARG A 157 -76.96 10.96 -1.62
CA ARG A 157 -77.65 11.74 -0.57
C ARG A 157 -78.94 12.40 -1.06
N GLU A 158 -78.98 12.91 -2.29
CA GLU A 158 -80.18 13.51 -2.89
C GLU A 158 -81.29 12.45 -3.11
N GLN A 159 -80.90 11.23 -3.51
CA GLN A 159 -81.82 10.10 -3.68
C GLN A 159 -82.33 9.55 -2.33
N ALA A 160 -81.48 9.53 -1.29
CA ALA A 160 -81.82 9.07 0.06
C ALA A 160 -82.70 10.04 0.86
N HIS A 161 -82.66 11.34 0.57
CA HIS A 161 -83.48 12.35 1.26
C HIS A 161 -84.97 12.29 0.92
N LYS A 162 -85.33 11.64 -0.21
CA LYS A 162 -86.73 11.45 -0.65
C LYS A 162 -87.39 10.20 -0.07
N GLU A 163 -86.62 9.21 0.40
CA GLU A 163 -87.15 7.92 0.88
C GLU A 163 -87.04 7.73 2.41
N ALA A 164 -86.33 8.61 3.14
CA ALA A 164 -85.99 8.42 4.54
C ALA A 164 -86.69 9.39 5.53
N GLY A 165 -87.88 9.88 5.20
CA GLY A 165 -88.67 10.77 6.08
C GLY A 165 -89.41 10.08 7.23
N GLU A 166 -89.70 8.76 7.15
CA GLU A 166 -90.69 8.15 8.05
C GLU A 166 -90.17 7.05 9.01
N GLN A 167 -88.90 6.61 8.97
CA GLN A 167 -88.51 5.43 9.77
C GLN A 167 -87.18 5.46 10.55
N LEU A 168 -86.49 6.61 10.67
CA LEU A 168 -85.15 6.63 11.28
C LEU A 168 -84.97 7.53 12.51
N LYS A 169 -86.03 7.72 13.31
CA LYS A 169 -85.91 8.37 14.65
C LYS A 169 -85.56 7.39 15.77
N LEU A 170 -85.57 6.07 15.50
CA LEU A 170 -85.44 5.02 16.51
C LEU A 170 -84.06 4.32 16.57
N LYS A 171 -83.19 4.47 15.55
CA LYS A 171 -81.90 3.76 15.50
C LYS A 171 -80.67 4.57 15.95
N VAL A 172 -80.84 5.87 16.25
CA VAL A 172 -79.73 6.76 16.65
C VAL A 172 -79.34 6.55 18.12
N LEU A 173 -80.25 6.06 18.97
CA LEU A 173 -79.98 5.78 20.39
C LEU A 173 -79.16 4.50 20.64
N GLU A 174 -79.04 3.59 19.67
CA GLU A 174 -78.26 2.35 19.84
C GLU A 174 -76.76 2.51 19.55
N LYS A 175 -76.36 3.55 18.81
CA LYS A 175 -74.97 3.72 18.34
C LYS A 175 -74.06 4.50 19.29
N GLU A 176 -74.61 5.20 20.28
CA GLU A 176 -73.82 5.84 21.36
C GLU A 176 -73.09 4.79 22.23
N HIS A 177 -73.56 3.54 22.26
CA HIS A 177 -72.91 2.46 22.99
C HIS A 177 -71.62 1.92 22.33
N THR A 178 -71.38 2.23 21.05
CA THR A 178 -70.20 1.72 20.31
C THR A 178 -68.91 2.50 20.60
N ILE A 179 -69.00 3.64 21.29
CA ILE A 179 -67.84 4.49 21.63
C ILE A 179 -66.90 3.80 22.65
N ALA A 180 -67.40 2.80 23.39
CA ALA A 180 -66.58 1.96 24.27
C ALA A 180 -65.60 1.03 23.52
N ALA A 181 -65.85 0.71 22.25
CA ALA A 181 -64.98 -0.19 21.47
C ALA A 181 -63.70 0.50 20.96
N MET A 182 -63.63 1.83 20.98
CA MET A 182 -62.45 2.60 20.55
C MET A 182 -61.32 2.61 21.60
N GLN A 183 -61.57 2.18 22.84
CA GLN A 183 -60.53 2.06 23.87
C GLN A 183 -59.49 0.97 23.57
N LYS A 184 -59.74 0.08 22.59
CA LYS A 184 -58.82 -1.01 22.22
C LYS A 184 -57.76 -0.62 21.16
N GLN A 185 -57.92 0.51 20.48
CA GLN A 185 -56.95 1.01 19.48
C GLN A 185 -55.90 1.98 20.06
N ILE A 186 -56.04 2.39 21.31
CA ILE A 186 -55.09 3.28 21.99
C ILE A 186 -53.86 2.52 22.52
N GLU A 187 -53.95 1.19 22.70
CA GLU A 187 -52.83 0.33 23.11
C GLU A 187 -51.81 0.11 21.97
N GLU A 188 -52.24 0.15 20.70
CA GLU A 188 -51.39 -0.08 19.52
C GLU A 188 -50.51 1.12 19.15
N LEU A 189 -50.92 2.35 19.51
CA LEU A 189 -50.09 3.55 19.32
C LEU A 189 -49.01 3.69 20.40
N LYS A 190 -49.21 3.07 21.58
CA LYS A 190 -48.20 3.00 22.65
C LYS A 190 -46.97 2.17 22.26
N ARG A 191 -47.14 1.17 21.40
CA ARG A 191 -46.05 0.27 20.95
C ARG A 191 -45.17 0.85 19.83
N LYS A 192 -45.58 1.95 19.19
CA LYS A 192 -44.76 2.68 18.19
C LYS A 192 -43.93 3.84 18.79
N ALA A 193 -44.23 4.26 20.03
CA ALA A 193 -43.45 5.27 20.74
C ALA A 193 -42.12 4.74 21.31
N GLU A 194 -41.97 3.42 21.46
CA GLU A 194 -40.73 2.78 21.94
C GLU A 194 -39.66 2.60 20.84
N GLN A 195 -40.00 2.86 19.57
CA GLN A 195 -39.08 2.67 18.44
C GLN A 195 -38.11 3.84 18.21
N GLY A 196 -38.12 4.86 19.08
CA GLY A 196 -37.05 5.88 19.21
C GLY A 196 -35.97 5.51 20.24
N SER A 197 -36.14 4.40 20.97
CA SER A 197 -35.31 4.05 22.12
C SER A 197 -33.94 3.44 21.76
N GLN A 198 -33.65 3.08 20.52
CA GLN A 198 -32.34 2.51 20.16
C GLN A 198 -31.27 3.58 19.88
N GLN A 199 -31.65 4.72 19.32
CA GLN A 199 -30.71 5.81 19.03
C GLN A 199 -30.34 6.59 20.30
N LEU A 200 -31.35 6.93 21.12
CA LEU A 200 -31.17 7.55 22.44
C LEU A 200 -30.36 6.67 23.41
N GLN A 201 -30.50 5.34 23.35
CA GLN A 201 -29.76 4.44 24.24
C GLN A 201 -28.28 4.25 23.88
N GLY A 202 -27.89 4.42 22.60
CA GLY A 202 -26.48 4.39 22.19
C GLY A 202 -25.75 5.68 22.61
N GLU A 203 -26.43 6.82 22.50
CA GLU A 203 -25.90 8.13 22.91
C GLU A 203 -25.56 8.19 24.40
N VAL A 204 -26.43 7.60 25.25
CA VAL A 204 -26.20 7.57 26.71
C VAL A 204 -24.91 6.84 27.08
N GLN A 205 -24.56 5.76 26.37
CA GLN A 205 -23.35 4.98 26.69
C GLN A 205 -22.07 5.66 26.19
N ALA A 206 -22.13 6.37 25.06
CA ALA A 206 -21.01 7.19 24.60
C ALA A 206 -20.72 8.33 25.60
N LEU A 207 -21.78 9.01 26.05
CA LEU A 207 -21.69 10.04 27.09
C LEU A 207 -21.18 9.49 28.43
N GLU A 208 -21.55 8.25 28.80
CA GLU A 208 -21.07 7.61 30.02
C GLU A 208 -19.57 7.31 29.96
N ILE A 209 -19.05 6.83 28.83
CA ILE A 209 -17.61 6.60 28.64
C ILE A 209 -16.84 7.92 28.68
N GLU A 210 -17.34 8.94 27.99
CA GLU A 210 -16.77 10.29 28.00
C GLU A 210 -16.68 10.84 29.43
N ALA A 211 -17.78 10.80 30.18
CA ALA A 211 -17.83 11.27 31.56
C ALA A 211 -16.88 10.49 32.48
N LEU A 212 -16.81 9.17 32.31
CA LEU A 212 -15.97 8.29 33.12
C LEU A 212 -14.48 8.57 32.85
N LEU A 213 -14.07 8.67 31.59
CA LEU A 213 -12.70 8.99 31.20
C LEU A 213 -12.33 10.41 31.66
N SER A 214 -13.22 11.38 31.48
CA SER A 214 -12.96 12.78 31.87
C SER A 214 -12.83 12.95 33.38
N ALA A 215 -13.63 12.23 34.16
CA ALA A 215 -13.54 12.23 35.61
C ALA A 215 -12.23 11.61 36.13
N LYS A 216 -11.69 10.59 35.43
CA LYS A 216 -10.46 9.90 35.86
C LYS A 216 -9.18 10.60 35.37
N PHE A 217 -9.20 11.17 34.17
CA PHE A 217 -8.03 11.69 33.49
C PHE A 217 -8.15 13.20 33.24
N SER A 218 -8.03 14.00 34.29
CA SER A 218 -8.24 15.45 34.26
C SER A 218 -7.28 16.24 33.35
N HIS A 219 -6.14 15.65 32.98
CA HIS A 219 -5.16 16.30 32.11
C HIS A 219 -5.35 15.93 30.64
N ASP A 220 -6.00 14.80 30.36
CA ASP A 220 -6.17 14.28 29.01
C ASP A 220 -7.29 15.05 28.29
N ILE A 221 -7.24 15.08 26.96
CA ILE A 221 -8.26 15.75 26.14
C ILE A 221 -9.19 14.67 25.58
N ILE A 222 -10.47 14.75 25.90
CA ILE A 222 -11.49 13.79 25.47
C ILE A 222 -12.49 14.56 24.60
N GLU A 223 -12.59 14.16 23.34
CA GLU A 223 -13.42 14.83 22.33
C GLU A 223 -14.43 13.84 21.77
N PRO A 224 -15.74 14.17 21.75
CA PRO A 224 -16.72 13.36 21.04
C PRO A 224 -16.50 13.51 19.53
N VAL A 225 -16.60 12.41 18.79
CA VAL A 225 -16.52 12.46 17.32
C VAL A 225 -17.93 12.73 16.74
N PRO A 226 -18.11 13.76 15.89
CA PRO A 226 -19.41 14.11 15.34
C PRO A 226 -20.05 12.96 14.54
N LYS A 227 -21.35 12.73 14.75
CA LYS A 227 -22.10 11.72 13.99
C LYS A 227 -22.11 12.03 12.49
N GLY A 228 -21.63 11.10 11.68
CA GLY A 228 -21.61 11.21 10.22
C GLY A 228 -20.20 11.35 9.62
N GLU A 229 -19.18 11.57 10.45
CA GLU A 229 -17.78 11.43 10.04
C GLU A 229 -17.27 10.02 10.37
N HIS A 230 -16.36 9.50 9.55
CA HIS A 230 -15.69 8.22 9.78
C HIS A 230 -14.77 8.33 11.00
N GLY A 231 -15.25 7.93 12.18
CA GLY A 231 -14.50 7.94 13.42
C GLY A 231 -15.37 7.33 14.53
N GLY A 232 -14.74 6.57 15.42
CA GLY A 232 -15.45 5.94 16.53
C GLY A 232 -16.03 6.95 17.52
N ASP A 233 -16.79 6.50 18.52
CA ASP A 233 -17.59 7.37 19.39
C ASP A 233 -16.80 8.46 20.16
N VAL A 234 -15.64 8.13 20.73
CA VAL A 234 -14.86 9.05 21.58
C VAL A 234 -13.38 9.01 21.23
N LEU A 235 -12.77 10.18 21.05
CA LEU A 235 -11.36 10.34 20.81
C LEU A 235 -10.66 10.84 22.08
N HIS A 236 -9.77 10.04 22.63
CA HIS A 236 -9.06 10.31 23.87
C HIS A 236 -7.58 10.58 23.57
N ARG A 237 -7.18 11.85 23.61
CA ARG A 237 -5.77 12.27 23.49
C ARG A 237 -5.13 12.26 24.86
N VAL A 238 -4.17 11.35 25.04
CA VAL A 238 -3.42 11.21 26.28
C VAL A 238 -2.36 12.30 26.36
N THR A 239 -2.36 13.04 27.47
CA THR A 239 -1.33 14.06 27.74
C THR A 239 -0.53 13.67 28.98
N SER A 240 0.77 13.96 28.96
CA SER A 240 1.60 13.83 30.15
C SER A 240 1.49 15.09 31.01
N ILE A 241 1.91 15.01 32.28
CA ILE A 241 1.90 16.12 33.25
C ILE A 241 2.57 17.42 32.73
N PRO A 242 3.65 17.40 31.91
CA PRO A 242 4.18 18.61 31.27
C PRO A 242 3.35 19.11 30.07
N GLY A 243 2.12 18.61 29.86
CA GLY A 243 1.23 19.04 28.77
C GLY A 243 1.55 18.44 27.39
N GLN A 244 2.47 17.48 27.33
CA GLN A 244 2.90 16.85 26.07
C GLN A 244 1.91 15.78 25.62
N CYS A 245 1.49 15.82 24.35
CA CYS A 245 0.65 14.79 23.74
C CYS A 245 1.44 13.49 23.54
N CYS A 246 0.99 12.40 24.17
CA CYS A 246 1.67 11.10 24.17
C CYS A 246 1.06 10.09 23.17
N GLY A 247 -0.16 10.34 22.72
CA GLY A 247 -0.87 9.49 21.76
C GLY A 247 -2.37 9.64 21.88
N THR A 248 -3.09 8.92 21.02
CA THR A 248 -4.54 8.98 20.88
C THR A 248 -5.12 7.57 20.94
N ILE A 249 -6.16 7.42 21.75
CA ILE A 249 -6.98 6.21 21.86
C ILE A 249 -8.35 6.52 21.25
N LEU A 250 -8.78 5.68 20.31
CA LEU A 250 -10.13 5.73 19.75
C LEU A 250 -11.02 4.73 20.48
N TRP A 251 -12.13 5.20 21.03
CA TRP A 251 -13.10 4.40 21.76
C TRP A 251 -14.39 4.27 20.97
N GLU A 252 -14.89 3.05 20.86
CA GLU A 252 -16.17 2.71 20.25
C GLU A 252 -17.05 1.96 21.24
N SER A 253 -18.29 2.40 21.40
CA SER A 253 -19.28 1.78 22.27
C SER A 253 -20.27 0.97 21.44
N LYS A 254 -20.41 -0.32 21.76
CA LYS A 254 -21.39 -1.20 21.12
C LYS A 254 -22.36 -1.77 22.15
N ARG A 255 -23.63 -1.39 21.99
CA ARG A 255 -24.74 -1.93 22.76
C ARG A 255 -25.60 -2.86 21.91
N THR A 256 -25.22 -4.13 21.89
CA THR A 256 -25.89 -5.15 21.10
C THR A 256 -25.92 -6.47 21.86
N LYS A 257 -26.90 -7.33 21.55
CA LYS A 257 -27.04 -8.66 22.17
C LYS A 257 -26.14 -9.72 21.54
N ASN A 258 -25.71 -9.48 20.29
CA ASN A 258 -24.91 -10.41 19.51
C ASN A 258 -23.66 -9.67 19.04
N TRP A 259 -22.49 -10.26 19.28
CA TRP A 259 -21.22 -9.78 18.75
C TRP A 259 -21.16 -9.94 17.22
N SER A 260 -20.52 -8.99 16.53
CA SER A 260 -20.22 -9.08 15.11
C SER A 260 -18.74 -8.78 14.86
N ASP A 261 -18.04 -9.71 14.21
CA ASP A 261 -16.62 -9.56 13.89
C ASP A 261 -16.36 -8.40 12.91
N GLY A 262 -17.37 -8.00 12.14
CA GLY A 262 -17.28 -6.83 11.25
C GLY A 262 -17.10 -5.49 11.97
N TRP A 263 -17.28 -5.43 13.30
CA TRP A 263 -16.95 -4.21 14.06
C TRP A 263 -15.45 -4.00 14.18
N LEU A 264 -14.66 -5.09 14.20
CA LEU A 264 -13.21 -5.00 14.30
C LEU A 264 -12.61 -4.35 13.05
N SER A 265 -13.05 -4.79 11.85
CA SER A 265 -12.59 -4.22 10.59
C SER A 265 -13.00 -2.75 10.44
N LYS A 266 -14.26 -2.43 10.74
CA LYS A 266 -14.76 -1.05 10.70
C LYS A 266 -13.98 -0.13 11.66
N LEU A 267 -13.77 -0.54 12.91
CA LEU A 267 -13.06 0.30 13.86
C LEU A 267 -11.59 0.50 13.47
N ARG A 268 -10.94 -0.48 12.81
CA ARG A 268 -9.59 -0.28 12.27
C ARG A 268 -9.55 0.74 11.14
N GLU A 269 -10.58 0.81 10.30
CA GLU A 269 -10.72 1.90 9.31
C GLU A 269 -10.85 3.25 10.00
N ASP A 270 -11.74 3.34 10.98
CA ASP A 270 -11.99 4.55 11.76
C ASP A 270 -10.74 4.99 12.57
N GLN A 271 -9.97 4.03 13.12
CA GLN A 271 -8.69 4.27 13.78
C GLN A 271 -7.68 4.92 12.84
N ARG A 272 -7.59 4.44 11.59
CA ARG A 272 -6.69 5.01 10.58
C ARG A 272 -7.11 6.42 10.17
N ALA A 273 -8.41 6.64 10.00
CA ALA A 273 -8.96 7.97 9.68
C ALA A 273 -8.67 8.97 10.81
N ALA A 274 -8.90 8.57 12.06
CA ALA A 274 -8.63 9.37 13.26
C ALA A 274 -7.14 9.50 13.60
N LYS A 275 -6.24 8.77 12.91
CA LYS A 275 -4.80 8.66 13.19
C LYS A 275 -4.50 8.25 14.64
N ALA A 276 -5.37 7.41 15.22
CA ALA A 276 -5.22 6.94 16.58
C ALA A 276 -4.21 5.79 16.67
N GLU A 277 -3.35 5.80 17.69
CA GLU A 277 -2.38 4.75 17.95
C GLU A 277 -3.05 3.46 18.45
N ILE A 278 -4.13 3.59 19.22
CA ILE A 278 -4.85 2.46 19.83
C ILE A 278 -6.35 2.59 19.55
N ALA A 279 -7.02 1.45 19.31
CA ALA A 279 -8.47 1.36 19.18
C ALA A 279 -9.06 0.42 20.23
N VAL A 280 -10.20 0.80 20.80
CA VAL A 280 -10.89 0.07 21.87
C VAL A 280 -12.38 -0.03 21.58
N ILE A 281 -12.94 -1.24 21.62
CA ILE A 281 -14.37 -1.51 21.61
C ILE A 281 -14.82 -1.82 23.03
N VAL A 282 -15.78 -1.04 23.52
CA VAL A 282 -16.50 -1.30 24.76
C VAL A 282 -17.84 -1.94 24.42
N SER A 283 -18.01 -3.22 24.76
CA SER A 283 -19.24 -3.98 24.44
C SER A 283 -19.71 -4.82 25.61
N GLN A 284 -21.03 -4.87 25.84
CA GLN A 284 -21.64 -5.76 26.84
C GLN A 284 -21.56 -7.23 26.41
N THR A 285 -21.74 -7.50 25.11
CA THR A 285 -21.61 -8.85 24.55
C THR A 285 -20.22 -8.97 23.97
N LEU A 286 -19.42 -9.89 24.49
CA LEU A 286 -18.04 -10.15 24.05
C LEU A 286 -17.99 -11.32 23.04
N PRO A 287 -16.93 -11.40 22.21
CA PRO A 287 -16.70 -12.55 21.34
C PRO A 287 -16.48 -13.83 22.15
N LYS A 288 -16.71 -14.98 21.50
CA LYS A 288 -16.57 -16.29 22.15
C LYS A 288 -15.14 -16.49 22.65
N GLY A 289 -14.99 -16.82 23.94
CA GLY A 289 -13.69 -17.04 24.58
C GLY A 289 -13.16 -15.84 25.38
N VAL A 290 -13.77 -14.66 25.25
CA VAL A 290 -13.37 -13.46 25.99
C VAL A 290 -14.31 -13.22 27.18
N GLU A 291 -13.75 -13.18 28.39
CA GLU A 291 -14.53 -12.92 29.61
C GLU A 291 -14.47 -11.46 30.07
N THR A 292 -13.32 -10.80 29.94
CA THR A 292 -13.08 -9.47 30.54
C THR A 292 -12.64 -8.46 29.50
N PHE A 293 -11.42 -8.60 28.99
CA PHE A 293 -10.89 -7.83 27.87
C PHE A 293 -9.78 -8.61 27.17
N GLU A 294 -9.66 -8.45 25.85
CA GLU A 294 -8.64 -9.11 25.05
C GLU A 294 -8.26 -8.25 23.84
N LEU A 295 -7.05 -8.46 23.31
CA LEU A 295 -6.58 -7.82 22.09
C LEU A 295 -6.87 -8.74 20.89
N ILE A 296 -7.87 -8.38 20.07
CA ILE A 296 -8.28 -9.15 18.90
C ILE A 296 -7.99 -8.33 17.65
N ASP A 297 -7.18 -8.88 16.74
CA ASP A 297 -6.78 -8.22 15.49
C ASP A 297 -6.27 -6.78 15.67
N GLY A 298 -5.54 -6.52 16.75
CA GLY A 298 -5.00 -5.18 17.06
C GLY A 298 -6.02 -4.18 17.64
N VAL A 299 -7.24 -4.61 17.94
CA VAL A 299 -8.28 -3.82 18.62
C VAL A 299 -8.52 -4.39 20.01
N TRP A 300 -8.48 -3.54 21.02
CA TRP A 300 -8.83 -3.96 22.38
C TRP A 300 -10.35 -4.10 22.50
N VAL A 301 -10.83 -5.27 22.87
CA VAL A 301 -12.24 -5.51 23.15
C VAL A 301 -12.40 -5.66 24.65
N THR A 302 -13.24 -4.84 25.29
CA THR A 302 -13.43 -4.84 26.74
C THR A 302 -14.89 -4.78 27.12
N HIS A 303 -15.24 -5.45 28.22
CA HIS A 303 -16.51 -5.23 28.89
C HIS A 303 -16.54 -3.82 29.52
N PRO A 304 -17.69 -3.12 29.58
CA PRO A 304 -17.81 -1.80 30.22
C PRO A 304 -17.23 -1.73 31.64
N ARG A 305 -17.38 -2.80 32.42
CA ARG A 305 -16.84 -2.90 33.79
C ARG A 305 -15.31 -2.85 33.87
N ALA A 306 -14.61 -3.25 32.80
CA ALA A 306 -13.16 -3.26 32.72
C ALA A 306 -12.60 -2.08 31.88
N ALA A 307 -13.48 -1.24 31.31
CA ALA A 307 -13.06 -0.13 30.45
C ALA A 307 -12.08 0.84 31.14
N LEU A 308 -12.29 1.13 32.43
CA LEU A 308 -11.41 2.03 33.18
C LEU A 308 -10.02 1.43 33.48
N PRO A 309 -9.90 0.20 34.03
CA PRO A 309 -8.59 -0.47 34.13
C PRO A 309 -7.85 -0.56 32.79
N VAL A 310 -8.57 -0.87 31.70
CA VAL A 310 -7.99 -0.90 30.35
C VAL A 310 -7.49 0.48 29.96
N ALA A 311 -8.30 1.53 30.14
CA ALA A 311 -7.90 2.91 29.85
C ALA A 311 -6.63 3.31 30.62
N VAL A 312 -6.53 2.98 31.91
CA VAL A 312 -5.34 3.27 32.73
C VAL A 312 -4.09 2.57 32.16
N THR A 313 -4.23 1.30 31.78
CA THR A 313 -3.12 0.50 31.25
C THR A 313 -2.65 1.06 29.91
N LEU A 314 -3.58 1.31 28.98
CA LEU A 314 -3.26 1.84 27.65
C LEU A 314 -2.67 3.25 27.73
N ARG A 315 -3.19 4.09 28.62
CA ARG A 315 -2.66 5.43 28.89
C ARG A 315 -1.21 5.37 29.36
N HIS A 316 -0.91 4.48 30.32
CA HIS A 316 0.45 4.30 30.82
C HIS A 316 1.41 3.88 29.71
N THR A 317 1.03 2.88 28.90
CA THR A 317 1.82 2.43 27.75
C THR A 317 2.11 3.55 26.75
N LEU A 318 1.12 4.40 26.44
CA LEU A 318 1.33 5.53 25.53
C LEU A 318 2.33 6.55 26.09
N ILE A 319 2.27 6.84 27.39
CA ILE A 319 3.21 7.76 28.05
C ILE A 319 4.63 7.21 28.05
N GLU A 320 4.81 5.92 28.34
CA GLU A 320 6.13 5.27 28.30
C GLU A 320 6.73 5.27 26.89
N VAL A 321 5.92 4.90 25.88
CA VAL A 321 6.35 4.90 24.49
C VAL A 321 6.70 6.31 24.02
N ALA A 322 5.93 7.33 24.40
CA ALA A 322 6.24 8.72 24.09
C ALA A 322 7.55 9.18 24.75
N SER A 323 7.78 8.81 26.01
CA SER A 323 9.00 9.13 26.76
C SER A 323 10.23 8.47 26.13
N ALA A 324 10.11 7.20 25.70
CA ALA A 324 11.17 6.49 24.98
C ALA A 324 11.47 7.12 23.61
N ARG A 325 10.43 7.54 22.87
CA ARG A 325 10.61 8.27 21.60
C ARG A 325 11.33 9.59 21.81
N GLN A 326 10.96 10.37 22.83
CA GLN A 326 11.57 11.65 23.14
C GLN A 326 13.05 11.53 23.53
N ALA A 327 13.42 10.47 24.27
CA ALA A 327 14.82 10.17 24.56
C ALA A 327 15.67 9.92 23.30
N THR A 328 15.01 9.59 22.17
CA THR A 328 15.65 9.35 20.87
C THR A 328 15.62 10.58 19.95
N ASP A 329 14.92 11.66 20.34
CA ASP A 329 14.58 12.80 19.47
C ASP A 329 15.71 13.86 19.35
N GLY A 330 16.92 13.51 19.81
CA GLY A 330 18.08 14.40 19.83
C GLY A 330 19.00 14.35 18.61
N GLN A 331 18.77 13.44 17.64
CA GLN A 331 19.70 13.23 16.51
C GLN A 331 19.02 12.88 15.17
N GLN A 332 17.76 13.26 14.92
CA GLN A 332 17.07 12.74 13.73
C GLN A 332 17.58 13.32 12.40
N THR A 333 18.38 12.54 11.69
CA THR A 333 18.67 12.71 10.26
C THR A 333 17.46 12.25 9.42
N LYS A 334 17.35 12.73 8.17
CA LYS A 334 16.24 12.32 7.26
C LYS A 334 16.12 10.80 7.08
N MET A 335 17.24 10.07 7.22
CA MET A 335 17.27 8.61 7.12
C MET A 335 16.60 7.92 8.32
N GLU A 336 16.76 8.48 9.51
CA GLU A 336 16.10 7.97 10.72
C GLU A 336 14.59 8.23 10.71
N MET A 337 14.14 9.36 10.15
CA MET A 337 12.69 9.61 9.96
C MET A 337 12.03 8.55 9.07
N VAL A 338 12.71 8.13 8.00
CA VAL A 338 12.23 7.05 7.12
C VAL A 338 12.24 5.71 7.85
N TYR A 339 13.31 5.41 8.58
CA TYR A 339 13.40 4.19 9.39
C TYR A 339 12.30 4.15 10.46
N GLN A 340 12.04 5.26 11.16
CA GLN A 340 11.00 5.39 12.17
C GLN A 340 9.60 5.27 11.56
N TYR A 341 9.38 5.76 10.34
CA TYR A 341 8.13 5.55 9.63
C TYR A 341 7.94 4.06 9.30
N LEU A 342 8.95 3.40 8.73
CA LEU A 342 8.91 1.98 8.34
C LEU A 342 8.74 1.04 9.55
N THR A 343 9.36 1.37 10.68
CA THR A 343 9.23 0.61 11.94
C THR A 343 8.04 1.08 12.80
N GLY A 344 7.39 2.16 12.39
CA GLY A 344 6.33 2.81 13.14
C GLY A 344 4.95 2.19 12.94
N PRO A 345 4.00 2.47 13.85
CA PRO A 345 2.64 1.94 13.80
C PRO A 345 1.89 2.35 12.53
N ARG A 346 2.19 3.54 11.96
CA ARG A 346 1.56 4.03 10.73
C ARG A 346 1.86 3.15 9.52
N PHE A 347 3.11 2.71 9.34
CA PHE A 347 3.46 1.81 8.24
C PHE A 347 2.83 0.44 8.44
N ARG A 348 2.92 -0.12 9.65
CA ARG A 348 2.29 -1.40 10.00
C ARG A 348 0.78 -1.39 9.71
N GLN A 349 0.07 -0.33 10.12
CA GLN A 349 -1.36 -0.16 9.84
C GLN A 349 -1.67 -0.13 8.33
N ARG A 350 -0.82 0.51 7.52
CA ARG A 350 -0.98 0.53 6.06
C ARG A 350 -0.77 -0.84 5.44
N VAL A 351 0.30 -1.55 5.82
CA VAL A 351 0.58 -2.90 5.32
C VAL A 351 -0.54 -3.87 5.74
N GLN A 352 -1.01 -3.77 6.97
CA GLN A 352 -2.09 -4.63 7.46
C GLN A 352 -3.39 -4.39 6.70
N ALA A 353 -3.75 -3.14 6.38
CA ALA A 353 -4.91 -2.83 5.54
C ALA A 353 -4.81 -3.47 4.14
N ILE A 354 -3.60 -3.47 3.56
CA ILE A 354 -3.36 -4.12 2.26
C ILE A 354 -3.56 -5.64 2.39
N VAL A 355 -2.99 -6.27 3.40
CA VAL A 355 -3.13 -7.71 3.65
C VAL A 355 -4.58 -8.11 3.93
N GLU A 356 -5.32 -7.30 4.71
CA GLU A 356 -6.75 -7.49 4.97
C GLU A 356 -7.57 -7.42 3.68
N ALA A 357 -7.33 -6.41 2.84
CA ALA A 357 -8.01 -6.28 1.56
C ALA A 357 -7.73 -7.48 0.64
N PHE A 358 -6.48 -7.95 0.56
CA PHE A 358 -6.13 -9.15 -0.19
C PHE A 358 -6.81 -10.41 0.37
N SER A 359 -6.86 -10.56 1.69
CA SER A 359 -7.50 -11.71 2.34
C SER A 359 -9.01 -11.73 2.07
N SER A 360 -9.68 -10.56 2.17
CA SER A 360 -11.10 -10.42 1.83
C SER A 360 -11.37 -10.75 0.35
N MET A 361 -10.55 -10.23 -0.57
CA MET A 361 -10.69 -10.54 -2.01
C MET A 361 -10.50 -12.03 -2.30
N GLN A 362 -9.55 -12.68 -1.62
CA GLN A 362 -9.32 -14.12 -1.74
C GLN A 362 -10.53 -14.93 -1.23
N GLU A 363 -11.09 -14.57 -0.08
CA GLU A 363 -12.28 -15.23 0.46
C GLU A 363 -13.50 -15.08 -0.45
N ASP A 364 -13.72 -13.90 -1.03
CA ASP A 364 -14.84 -13.65 -1.93
C ASP A 364 -14.67 -14.44 -3.24
N LEU A 365 -13.46 -14.48 -3.79
CA LEU A 365 -13.14 -15.30 -4.95
C LEU A 365 -13.35 -16.80 -4.68
N ASP A 366 -13.02 -17.28 -3.48
CA ASP A 366 -13.25 -18.67 -3.09
C ASP A 366 -14.74 -18.98 -2.88
N LYS A 367 -15.54 -18.03 -2.38
CA LYS A 367 -17.02 -18.15 -2.32
C LYS A 367 -17.61 -18.22 -3.73
N GLU A 368 -17.18 -17.34 -4.64
CA GLU A 368 -17.62 -17.34 -6.04
C GLU A 368 -17.28 -18.67 -6.73
N LYS A 369 -16.06 -19.17 -6.58
CA LYS A 369 -15.65 -20.48 -7.11
C LYS A 369 -16.58 -21.59 -6.62
N LYS A 370 -16.93 -21.63 -5.33
CA LYS A 370 -17.85 -22.63 -4.78
C LYS A 370 -19.23 -22.54 -5.41
N VAL A 371 -19.77 -21.32 -5.57
CA VAL A 371 -21.10 -21.10 -6.20
C VAL A 371 -21.09 -21.50 -7.67
N ILE A 372 -20.08 -21.07 -8.42
CA ILE A 372 -19.95 -21.38 -9.86
C ILE A 372 -19.76 -22.87 -10.08
N THR A 373 -18.91 -23.54 -9.28
CA THR A 373 -18.71 -24.99 -9.35
C THR A 373 -20.02 -25.75 -9.10
N LYS A 374 -20.82 -25.31 -8.12
CA LYS A 374 -22.17 -25.87 -7.88
C LYS A 374 -23.10 -25.65 -9.07
N GLN A 375 -23.05 -24.49 -9.72
CA GLN A 375 -23.84 -24.22 -10.93
C GLN A 375 -23.39 -25.07 -12.12
N TRP A 376 -22.08 -25.26 -12.30
CA TRP A 376 -21.53 -26.15 -13.34
C TRP A 376 -22.02 -27.58 -13.13
N ALA A 377 -21.89 -28.14 -11.92
CA ALA A 377 -22.38 -29.48 -11.62
C ALA A 377 -23.89 -29.62 -11.90
N LYS A 378 -24.70 -28.62 -11.55
CA LYS A 378 -26.14 -28.63 -11.85
C LYS A 378 -26.43 -28.59 -13.36
N ARG A 379 -25.67 -27.80 -14.12
CA ARG A 379 -25.82 -27.69 -15.58
C ARG A 379 -25.35 -28.97 -16.29
N GLU A 380 -24.27 -29.57 -15.81
CA GLU A 380 -23.76 -30.85 -16.29
C GLU A 380 -24.81 -31.95 -16.13
N GLU A 381 -25.42 -32.09 -14.94
CA GLU A 381 -26.50 -33.05 -14.72
C GLU A 381 -27.75 -32.79 -15.59
N GLN A 382 -28.03 -31.52 -15.92
CA GLN A 382 -29.10 -31.17 -16.85
C GLN A 382 -28.76 -31.56 -18.29
N ILE A 383 -27.53 -31.29 -18.72
CA ILE A 383 -27.03 -31.66 -20.05
C ILE A 383 -27.04 -33.19 -20.19
N ASP A 384 -26.53 -33.91 -19.20
CA ASP A 384 -26.49 -35.38 -19.21
C ASP A 384 -27.87 -36.00 -19.31
N ARG A 385 -28.86 -35.49 -18.56
CA ARG A 385 -30.26 -35.97 -18.67
C ARG A 385 -30.84 -35.76 -20.06
N VAL A 386 -30.61 -34.59 -20.67
CA VAL A 386 -31.08 -34.30 -22.02
C VAL A 386 -30.35 -35.19 -23.04
N MET A 387 -29.05 -35.41 -22.84
CA MET A 387 -28.24 -36.27 -23.70
C MET A 387 -28.72 -37.73 -23.63
N GLN A 388 -28.94 -38.26 -22.43
CA GLN A 388 -29.49 -39.61 -22.22
C GLN A 388 -30.89 -39.77 -22.82
N ALA A 389 -31.77 -38.78 -22.67
CA ALA A 389 -33.10 -38.81 -23.28
C ALA A 389 -33.01 -38.81 -24.82
N THR A 390 -32.10 -38.00 -25.39
CA THR A 390 -31.87 -37.94 -26.84
C THR A 390 -31.31 -39.26 -27.38
N VAL A 391 -30.32 -39.84 -26.70
CA VAL A 391 -29.72 -41.14 -27.05
C VAL A 391 -30.76 -42.25 -26.93
N GLY A 392 -31.53 -42.29 -25.84
CA GLY A 392 -32.57 -43.29 -25.62
C GLY A 392 -33.65 -43.24 -26.69
N MET A 393 -34.17 -42.04 -27.00
CA MET A 393 -35.15 -41.86 -28.07
C MET A 393 -34.61 -42.30 -29.43
N TYR A 394 -33.34 -42.02 -29.73
CA TYR A 394 -32.69 -42.46 -30.96
C TYR A 394 -32.56 -44.00 -31.01
N GLY A 395 -32.16 -44.63 -29.90
CA GLY A 395 -32.10 -46.08 -29.77
C GLY A 395 -33.47 -46.75 -29.93
N ASP A 396 -34.52 -46.21 -29.32
CA ASP A 396 -35.89 -46.68 -29.47
C ASP A 396 -36.37 -46.57 -30.92
N LEU A 397 -36.12 -45.44 -31.58
CA LEU A 397 -36.44 -45.22 -33.00
C LEU A 397 -35.68 -46.20 -33.91
N GLN A 398 -34.40 -46.46 -33.65
CA GLN A 398 -33.60 -47.42 -34.41
C GLN A 398 -34.07 -48.87 -34.19
N GLY A 399 -34.54 -49.20 -32.98
CA GLY A 399 -35.14 -50.50 -32.66
C GLY A 399 -36.48 -50.73 -33.36
N ILE A 400 -37.32 -49.70 -33.48
CA ILE A 400 -38.63 -49.78 -34.13
C ILE A 400 -38.53 -49.76 -35.67
N ALA A 401 -37.67 -48.90 -36.22
CA ALA A 401 -37.60 -48.65 -37.66
C ALA A 401 -36.54 -49.48 -38.41
N GLY A 402 -35.71 -50.25 -37.70
CA GLY A 402 -34.56 -50.95 -38.30
C GLY A 402 -33.43 -50.00 -38.73
N LYS A 403 -32.32 -50.53 -39.25
CA LYS A 403 -31.06 -49.82 -39.62
C LYS A 403 -31.17 -48.68 -40.66
N THR A 404 -32.37 -48.22 -40.99
CA THR A 404 -32.65 -47.24 -42.05
C THR A 404 -32.73 -45.78 -41.59
N LEU A 405 -32.58 -45.48 -40.29
CA LEU A 405 -32.46 -44.09 -39.82
C LEU A 405 -31.03 -43.56 -40.04
N GLN A 406 -30.90 -42.34 -40.60
CA GLN A 406 -29.63 -41.62 -40.69
C GLN A 406 -29.08 -41.31 -39.28
N GLU A 407 -27.77 -41.52 -39.08
CA GLU A 407 -27.08 -41.19 -37.82
C GLU A 407 -27.05 -39.68 -37.60
N ILE A 408 -27.37 -39.24 -36.38
CA ILE A 408 -27.26 -37.83 -35.97
C ILE A 408 -25.78 -37.54 -35.69
N GLU A 409 -25.24 -36.52 -36.34
CA GLU A 409 -23.85 -36.08 -36.18
C GLU A 409 -23.60 -35.69 -34.71
N GLY A 410 -22.71 -36.44 -34.04
CA GLY A 410 -22.41 -36.31 -32.60
C GLY A 410 -22.89 -37.48 -31.71
N LEU A 411 -23.74 -38.38 -32.22
CA LEU A 411 -24.20 -39.59 -31.52
C LEU A 411 -23.72 -40.90 -32.17
N GLY A 412 -23.09 -40.82 -33.34
CA GLY A 412 -22.44 -41.96 -33.99
C GLY A 412 -21.12 -42.33 -33.30
N LEU A 413 -20.81 -43.63 -33.28
CA LEU A 413 -19.49 -44.14 -32.90
C LEU A 413 -18.48 -43.78 -33.99
N GLN A 414 -17.82 -42.63 -33.88
CA GLN A 414 -16.55 -42.45 -34.57
C GLN A 414 -15.55 -43.39 -33.90
N ALA A 415 -15.36 -44.57 -34.49
CA ALA A 415 -14.28 -45.47 -34.10
C ALA A 415 -12.98 -44.66 -34.12
N LEU A 416 -12.29 -44.61 -32.96
CA LEU A 416 -10.97 -44.01 -32.86
C LEU A 416 -10.07 -44.74 -33.87
N GLU A 417 -9.78 -44.09 -35.01
CA GLU A 417 -8.78 -44.56 -35.95
C GLU A 417 -7.46 -44.70 -35.18
N SER A 418 -6.95 -45.93 -35.07
CA SER A 418 -5.60 -46.15 -34.57
C SER A 418 -4.62 -45.46 -35.53
N PRO A 419 -3.64 -44.69 -35.03
CA PRO A 419 -2.69 -44.00 -35.90
C PRO A 419 -1.75 -45.03 -36.55
N GLY A 420 -2.10 -45.45 -37.76
CA GLY A 420 -1.29 -46.30 -38.61
C GLY A 420 -0.79 -45.55 -39.84
N ASN A 421 0.53 -45.43 -39.93
CA ASN A 421 1.32 -45.20 -41.14
C ASN A 421 1.09 -43.92 -41.95
N SER A 422 1.96 -42.93 -41.72
CA SER A 422 2.48 -42.07 -42.79
C SER A 422 4.02 -42.05 -42.70
N ALA A 423 4.63 -43.16 -43.09
CA ALA A 423 5.99 -43.17 -43.60
C ALA A 423 5.89 -43.09 -45.12
N ASP A 424 6.08 -41.90 -45.66
CA ASP A 424 6.37 -41.56 -47.06
C ASP A 424 6.59 -40.04 -47.07
N GLU A 425 7.54 -39.41 -47.73
CA GLU A 425 8.52 -39.80 -48.73
C GLU A 425 9.60 -38.71 -48.66
N MET A 426 10.82 -39.08 -48.29
CA MET A 426 12.01 -38.31 -48.64
C MET A 426 12.55 -38.96 -49.91
N LYS A 427 12.33 -38.34 -51.07
CA LYS A 427 13.23 -38.45 -52.23
C LYS A 427 12.86 -37.49 -53.37
N LEU A 428 13.83 -36.61 -53.61
CA LEU A 428 14.20 -35.86 -54.83
C LEU A 428 13.29 -34.71 -55.27
#